data_AF-A0A1Y3N0H8-F1
#
_entry.id   AF-A0A1Y3N0H8-F1
#
_cell.length_a   1.000
_cell.length_b   1.000
_cell.length_c   1.000
_cell.angle_alpha   90.00
_cell.angle_beta   90.00
_cell.angle_gamma   90.00
#
_symmetry.space_group_name_H-M   'P 1'
#
loop_
_entity.id
_entity.type
_entity.pdbx_description
1 polymer ?
#
loop_
_entity_poly.entity_id
_entity_poly.type
_entity_poly.pdbx_seq_one_letter_code
_entity_poly.pdbx_strand_id
1 'polypeptide(L)'
;MDNEVPTLRVTLPDDEFKVLKEKSNYYSMPVTKFNIATFIDEMYLKELDLLEQLSQINYGKQFPGVNFDELLPELNIGEDGLAHYNSTEILEGINITKENILQYDFSKYDIMEFSTYVLSLNTKFNFIRNIAIINQLEAAMMQQNEISSQNKNEGNSGSIFTNSTITSGMPTQPPLSEPEVVVNEDEFKTKNATMTFEINK
;
A
#
# COMPACT_ATOMS: atom_id res chain seq x y z
N MET A 1 29.06 -14.30 -32.12
CA MET A 1 28.63 -12.92 -31.81
C MET A 1 29.06 -12.68 -30.40
N ASP A 2 29.95 -11.71 -30.18
CA ASP A 2 30.46 -11.40 -28.86
C ASP A 2 29.36 -10.69 -28.05
N ASN A 3 29.01 -11.26 -26.89
CA ASN A 3 28.06 -10.68 -25.93
C ASN A 3 28.76 -9.57 -25.13
N GLU A 4 29.21 -8.52 -25.81
CA GLU A 4 29.76 -7.35 -25.11
C GLU A 4 28.61 -6.51 -24.54
N VAL A 5 28.49 -6.52 -23.21
CA VAL A 5 27.58 -5.65 -22.49
C VAL A 5 28.26 -4.30 -22.27
N PRO A 6 27.68 -3.18 -22.74
CA PRO A 6 28.27 -1.86 -22.55
C PRO A 6 28.39 -1.54 -21.05
N THR A 7 29.59 -1.15 -20.63
CA THR A 7 29.89 -0.78 -19.23
C THR A 7 30.04 0.73 -19.13
N LEU A 8 29.23 1.37 -18.27
CA LEU A 8 29.38 2.78 -17.90
C LEU A 8 30.07 2.88 -16.54
N ARG A 9 31.08 3.76 -16.42
CA ARG A 9 31.72 4.08 -15.13
C ARG A 9 31.29 5.47 -14.69
N VAL A 10 30.72 5.56 -13.49
CA VAL A 10 30.32 6.82 -12.85
C VAL A 10 31.19 7.01 -11.60
N THR A 11 31.75 8.21 -11.43
CA THR A 11 32.50 8.60 -10.23
C THR A 11 31.72 9.68 -9.51
N LEU A 12 31.47 9.49 -8.21
CA LEU A 12 30.70 10.38 -7.36
C LEU A 12 31.51 10.71 -6.10
N PRO A 13 31.41 11.93 -5.56
CA PRO A 13 31.91 12.27 -4.23
C PRO A 13 31.31 11.36 -3.13
N ASP A 14 32.05 11.16 -2.03
CA ASP A 14 31.64 10.24 -0.96
C ASP A 14 30.34 10.66 -0.25
N ASP A 15 30.13 11.97 -0.08
CA ASP A 15 28.92 12.55 0.48
C ASP A 15 27.70 12.36 -0.44
N GLU A 16 27.88 12.57 -1.75
CA GLU A 16 26.85 12.29 -2.75
C GLU A 16 26.54 10.79 -2.84
N PHE A 17 27.55 9.93 -2.75
CA PHE A 17 27.37 8.48 -2.73
C PHE A 17 26.63 8.01 -1.48
N LYS A 18 26.93 8.58 -0.31
CA LYS A 18 26.21 8.29 0.93
C LYS A 18 24.75 8.68 0.83
N VAL A 19 24.46 9.88 0.31
CA VAL A 19 23.09 10.34 0.06
C VAL A 19 22.37 9.43 -0.94
N LEU A 20 23.05 9.02 -2.02
CA LEU A 20 22.50 8.08 -3.00
C LEU A 20 22.18 6.72 -2.34
N LYS A 21 23.08 6.20 -1.51
CA LYS A 21 22.89 4.95 -0.79
C LYS A 21 21.71 5.03 0.18
N GLU A 22 21.63 6.10 0.97
CA GLU A 22 20.53 6.35 1.90
C GLU A 22 19.19 6.47 1.16
N LYS A 23 19.13 7.23 0.07
CA LYS A 23 17.92 7.36 -0.76
C LYS A 23 17.55 6.07 -1.50
N SER A 24 18.54 5.26 -1.89
CA SER A 24 18.30 3.96 -2.53
C SER A 24 17.86 2.89 -1.53
N ASN A 25 18.15 3.08 -0.25
CA ASN A 25 17.83 2.15 0.84
C ASN A 25 16.56 2.60 1.57
N TYR A 26 15.55 3.02 0.81
CA TYR A 26 14.26 3.43 1.34
C TYR A 26 13.46 2.17 1.76
N TYR A 27 13.23 2.04 3.07
CA TYR A 27 12.35 1.10 3.77
C TYR A 27 12.22 -0.32 3.17
N SER A 28 12.96 -1.29 3.75
CA SER A 28 12.59 -2.72 3.79
C SER A 28 12.19 -3.40 2.48
N MET A 29 12.45 -2.80 1.32
CA MET A 29 12.24 -3.47 0.05
C MET A 29 13.50 -4.28 -0.24
N PRO A 30 13.38 -5.61 -0.43
CA PRO A 30 14.51 -6.36 -0.93
C PRO A 30 14.92 -5.75 -2.28
N VAL A 31 16.14 -5.22 -2.33
CA VAL A 31 16.83 -4.64 -3.50
C VAL A 31 16.89 -5.58 -4.74
N THR A 32 16.28 -6.76 -4.66
CA THR A 32 16.04 -7.65 -5.77
C THR A 32 14.85 -7.17 -6.59
N LYS A 33 15.12 -6.29 -7.56
CA LYS A 33 14.27 -6.00 -8.74
C LYS A 33 12.81 -5.69 -8.39
N PHE A 34 12.55 -4.45 -7.96
CA PHE A 34 11.21 -3.89 -8.02
C PHE A 34 10.76 -3.84 -9.49
N ASN A 35 9.92 -4.80 -9.88
CA ASN A 35 9.32 -4.83 -11.20
C ASN A 35 8.00 -4.05 -11.11
N ILE A 36 7.91 -2.94 -11.83
CA ILE A 36 6.69 -2.12 -11.91
C ILE A 36 5.48 -2.99 -12.31
N ALA A 37 5.65 -3.96 -13.20
CA ALA A 37 4.57 -4.87 -13.57
C ALA A 37 4.08 -5.69 -12.37
N THR A 38 4.99 -6.28 -11.60
CA THR A 38 4.63 -7.04 -10.38
C THR A 38 3.97 -6.15 -9.33
N PHE A 39 4.44 -4.91 -9.17
CA PHE A 39 3.80 -3.96 -8.27
C PHE A 39 2.37 -3.62 -8.70
N ILE A 40 2.15 -3.40 -10.01
CA ILE A 40 0.82 -3.13 -10.56
C ILE A 40 -0.10 -4.35 -10.32
N ASP A 41 0.39 -5.57 -10.54
CA ASP A 41 -0.37 -6.79 -10.25
C ASP A 41 -0.74 -6.88 -8.76
N GLU A 42 0.19 -6.54 -7.86
CA GLU A 42 -0.08 -6.50 -6.41
C GLU A 42 -1.12 -5.43 -6.02
N MET A 43 -1.10 -4.26 -6.66
CA MET A 43 -2.13 -3.24 -6.45
C MET A 43 -3.50 -3.73 -6.90
N TYR A 44 -3.57 -4.33 -8.09
CA TYR A 44 -4.80 -4.92 -8.61
C TYR A 44 -5.40 -5.95 -7.64
N LEU A 45 -4.55 -6.85 -7.10
CA LEU A 45 -5.00 -7.84 -6.13
C LEU A 45 -5.49 -7.21 -4.82
N LYS A 46 -4.83 -6.15 -4.33
CA LYS A 46 -5.28 -5.42 -3.13
C LYS A 46 -6.61 -4.70 -3.36
N GLU A 47 -6.82 -4.14 -4.54
CA GLU A 47 -8.06 -3.47 -4.91
C GLU A 47 -9.22 -4.46 -5.03
N LEU A 48 -8.96 -5.63 -5.62
CA LEU A 48 -9.91 -6.73 -5.64
C LEU A 48 -10.27 -7.19 -4.22
N ASP A 49 -9.29 -7.37 -3.34
CA ASP A 49 -9.50 -7.74 -1.94
C ASP A 49 -10.33 -6.68 -1.19
N LEU A 50 -10.06 -5.40 -1.41
CA LEU A 50 -10.87 -4.30 -0.86
C LEU A 50 -12.33 -4.37 -1.34
N LEU A 51 -12.55 -4.59 -2.63
CA LEU A 51 -13.90 -4.80 -3.17
C LEU A 51 -14.53 -6.07 -2.61
N GLU A 52 -13.79 -7.15 -2.34
CA GLU A 52 -14.37 -8.32 -1.70
C GLU A 52 -14.83 -7.96 -0.27
N GLN A 53 -13.98 -7.30 0.52
CA GLN A 53 -14.31 -6.87 1.87
C GLN A 53 -15.56 -5.98 1.92
N LEU A 54 -15.64 -4.99 1.04
CA LEU A 54 -16.80 -4.08 0.95
C LEU A 54 -18.10 -4.84 0.62
N SER A 55 -18.05 -5.96 -0.10
CA SER A 55 -19.22 -6.77 -0.46
C SER A 55 -19.72 -7.64 0.70
N GLN A 56 -18.83 -8.01 1.63
CA GLN A 56 -19.16 -8.88 2.76
C GLN A 56 -19.84 -8.13 3.91
N ILE A 57 -19.78 -6.80 3.92
CA ILE A 57 -20.41 -5.98 4.95
C ILE A 57 -21.93 -6.01 4.75
N ASN A 58 -22.67 -6.41 5.78
CA ASN A 58 -24.11 -6.22 5.83
C ASN A 58 -24.41 -4.84 6.43
N TYR A 59 -24.39 -3.82 5.58
CA TYR A 59 -24.60 -2.41 5.93
C TYR A 59 -25.95 -2.17 6.61
N GLY A 60 -27.01 -2.84 6.17
CA GLY A 60 -28.34 -2.72 6.78
C GLY A 60 -28.38 -3.18 8.24
N LYS A 61 -27.62 -4.23 8.59
CA LYS A 61 -27.47 -4.70 9.98
C LYS A 61 -26.45 -3.89 10.75
N GLN A 62 -25.33 -3.52 10.12
CA GLN A 62 -24.23 -2.85 10.79
C GLN A 62 -24.58 -1.39 11.08
N PHE A 63 -25.14 -0.65 10.13
CA PHE A 63 -25.53 0.75 10.31
C PHE A 63 -27.04 0.94 10.08
N PRO A 64 -27.88 0.49 11.02
CA PRO A 64 -29.33 0.54 10.86
C PRO A 64 -29.85 1.99 10.80
N GLY A 65 -30.82 2.23 9.91
CA GLY A 65 -31.46 3.54 9.74
C GLY A 65 -30.68 4.55 8.88
N VAL A 66 -29.55 4.15 8.31
CA VAL A 66 -28.77 4.97 7.38
C VAL A 66 -29.35 4.88 5.96
N ASN A 67 -29.44 6.02 5.26
CA ASN A 67 -29.80 6.07 3.85
C ASN A 67 -28.56 5.92 2.97
N PHE A 68 -28.29 4.68 2.52
CA PHE A 68 -27.09 4.38 1.74
C PHE A 68 -27.16 4.83 0.29
N ASP A 69 -28.36 4.97 -0.29
CA ASP A 69 -28.52 5.47 -1.66
C ASP A 69 -27.98 6.90 -1.81
N GLU A 70 -27.97 7.67 -0.72
CA GLU A 70 -27.42 9.02 -0.68
C GLU A 70 -25.94 9.05 -0.26
N LEU A 71 -25.57 8.27 0.75
CA LEU A 71 -24.22 8.30 1.30
C LEU A 71 -23.22 7.49 0.48
N LEU A 72 -23.60 6.29 0.06
CA LEU A 72 -22.74 5.32 -0.63
C LEU A 72 -23.40 4.84 -1.95
N PRO A 73 -23.79 5.75 -2.86
CA PRO A 73 -24.52 5.40 -4.08
C PRO A 73 -23.77 4.40 -4.96
N GLU A 74 -22.44 4.46 -4.98
CA GLU A 74 -21.60 3.59 -5.80
C GLU A 74 -21.55 2.14 -5.30
N LEU A 75 -21.84 1.90 -4.01
CA LEU A 75 -21.92 0.55 -3.47
C LEU A 75 -23.22 -0.16 -3.87
N ASN A 76 -24.25 0.59 -4.28
CA ASN A 76 -25.55 0.06 -4.69
C ASN A 76 -26.06 -0.98 -3.68
N ILE A 77 -26.24 -0.54 -2.43
CA ILE A 77 -26.61 -1.42 -1.32
C ILE A 77 -28.08 -1.83 -1.47
N GLY A 78 -28.31 -3.14 -1.55
CA GLY A 78 -29.64 -3.72 -1.77
C GLY A 78 -30.47 -3.77 -0.49
N GLU A 79 -31.74 -4.18 -0.64
CA GLU A 79 -32.66 -4.42 0.49
C GLU A 79 -32.15 -5.51 1.45
N ASP A 80 -31.28 -6.40 0.98
CA ASP A 80 -30.58 -7.41 1.78
C ASP A 80 -29.47 -6.84 2.68
N GLY A 81 -29.17 -5.55 2.49
CA GLY A 81 -28.13 -4.82 3.19
C GLY A 81 -26.72 -5.08 2.68
N LEU A 82 -26.55 -5.76 1.54
CA LEU A 82 -25.24 -6.04 0.93
C LEU A 82 -24.99 -5.11 -0.25
N ALA A 83 -23.72 -4.86 -0.58
CA ALA A 83 -23.34 -4.05 -1.73
C ALA A 83 -23.41 -4.87 -3.03
N HIS A 84 -23.99 -4.29 -4.09
CA HIS A 84 -24.19 -4.94 -5.40
C HIS A 84 -23.54 -4.14 -6.52
N TYR A 85 -22.22 -4.29 -6.69
CA TYR A 85 -21.47 -3.67 -7.79
C TYR A 85 -20.76 -4.70 -8.67
N ASN A 86 -20.35 -4.23 -9.84
CA ASN A 86 -19.55 -5.02 -10.77
C ASN A 86 -18.06 -4.79 -10.52
N SER A 87 -17.42 -5.68 -9.75
CA SER A 87 -15.99 -5.56 -9.44
C SER A 87 -15.11 -5.50 -10.68
N THR A 88 -15.42 -6.26 -11.72
CA THR A 88 -14.66 -6.23 -13.00
C THR A 88 -14.72 -4.85 -13.63
N GLU A 89 -15.92 -4.26 -13.70
CA GLU A 89 -16.09 -2.92 -14.26
C GLU A 89 -15.32 -1.88 -13.45
N ILE A 90 -15.38 -1.96 -12.12
CA ILE A 90 -14.65 -1.06 -11.22
C ILE A 90 -13.14 -1.18 -11.44
N LEU A 91 -12.60 -2.40 -11.48
CA LEU A 91 -11.16 -2.64 -11.65
C LEU A 91 -10.66 -2.16 -13.02
N GLU A 92 -11.45 -2.31 -14.08
CA GLU A 92 -11.17 -1.70 -15.39
C GLU A 92 -11.17 -0.16 -15.37
N GLY A 93 -11.81 0.45 -14.37
CA GLY A 93 -11.83 1.90 -14.17
C GLY A 93 -10.53 2.47 -13.61
N ILE A 94 -9.61 1.62 -13.12
CA ILE A 94 -8.35 2.06 -12.52
C ILE A 94 -7.36 2.39 -13.64
N ASN A 95 -7.03 3.67 -13.76
CA ASN A 95 -6.18 4.16 -14.83
C ASN A 95 -4.67 4.06 -14.49
N ILE A 96 -4.17 2.84 -14.29
CA ILE A 96 -2.75 2.61 -13.98
C ILE A 96 -1.92 2.61 -15.27
N THR A 97 -1.68 3.80 -15.81
CA THR A 97 -0.75 4.01 -16.94
C THR A 97 0.60 4.48 -16.44
N LYS A 98 1.63 4.31 -17.28
CA LYS A 98 2.96 4.86 -17.00
C LYS A 98 2.89 6.36 -16.78
N GLU A 99 2.10 7.06 -17.58
CA GLU A 99 1.91 8.51 -17.53
C GLU A 99 1.28 8.96 -16.21
N ASN A 100 0.33 8.20 -15.67
CA ASN A 100 -0.27 8.52 -14.36
C ASN A 100 0.69 8.18 -13.23
N ILE A 101 1.37 7.03 -13.26
CA ILE A 101 2.35 6.67 -12.22
C ILE A 101 3.46 7.72 -12.14
N LEU A 102 3.97 8.21 -13.27
CA LEU A 102 5.06 9.19 -13.30
C LEU A 102 4.66 10.59 -12.80
N GLN A 103 3.36 10.86 -12.62
CA GLN A 103 2.90 12.10 -11.98
C GLN A 103 3.05 12.05 -10.45
N TYR A 104 3.24 10.87 -9.87
CA TYR A 104 3.47 10.73 -8.44
C TYR A 104 4.88 11.16 -8.05
N ASP A 105 4.97 12.10 -7.11
CA ASP A 105 6.23 12.66 -6.63
C ASP A 105 6.80 11.82 -5.48
N PHE A 106 7.49 10.73 -5.82
CA PHE A 106 8.19 9.87 -4.87
C PHE A 106 9.29 10.58 -4.05
N SER A 107 9.65 11.83 -4.39
CA SER A 107 10.57 12.62 -3.56
C SER A 107 9.90 13.29 -2.36
N LYS A 108 8.56 13.42 -2.41
CA LYS A 108 7.75 14.05 -1.37
C LYS A 108 6.91 13.08 -0.57
N TYR A 109 6.49 11.99 -1.20
CA TYR A 109 5.50 11.07 -0.65
C TYR A 109 6.02 9.62 -0.66
N ASP A 110 5.59 8.84 0.32
CA ASP A 110 6.04 7.46 0.52
C ASP A 110 5.21 6.45 -0.28
N ILE A 111 5.52 5.15 -0.11
CA ILE A 111 4.84 4.06 -0.81
C ILE A 111 3.40 3.81 -0.30
N MET A 112 3.11 4.17 0.96
CA MET A 112 1.77 4.01 1.54
C MET A 112 0.82 5.05 0.96
N GLU A 113 1.29 6.28 0.81
CA GLU A 113 0.59 7.35 0.10
C GLU A 113 0.40 7.01 -1.39
N PHE A 114 1.32 6.24 -1.98
CA PHE A 114 1.21 5.81 -3.37
C PHE A 114 0.02 4.87 -3.60
N SER A 115 -0.26 3.94 -2.68
CA SER A 115 -1.47 3.12 -2.77
C SER A 115 -2.75 3.96 -2.74
N THR A 116 -2.80 5.01 -1.92
CA THR A 116 -3.95 5.94 -1.89
C THR A 116 -4.05 6.73 -3.20
N TYR A 117 -2.91 7.14 -3.77
CA TYR A 117 -2.87 7.76 -5.09
C TYR A 117 -3.43 6.84 -6.17
N VAL A 118 -3.05 5.55 -6.20
CA VAL A 118 -3.59 4.58 -7.17
C VAL A 118 -5.10 4.45 -7.05
N LEU A 119 -5.64 4.34 -5.83
CA LEU A 119 -7.09 4.30 -5.60
C LEU A 119 -7.81 5.54 -6.14
N SER A 120 -7.16 6.70 -6.09
CA SER A 120 -7.70 7.96 -6.63
C SER A 120 -7.75 8.01 -8.16
N LEU A 121 -7.02 7.11 -8.84
CA LEU A 121 -7.02 7.02 -10.31
C LEU A 121 -8.23 6.26 -10.87
N ASN A 122 -9.09 5.71 -10.01
CA ASN A 122 -10.29 5.01 -10.46
C ASN A 122 -11.38 6.01 -10.89
N THR A 123 -11.78 5.92 -12.16
CA THR A 123 -12.76 6.82 -12.78
C THR A 123 -14.21 6.37 -12.62
N LYS A 124 -14.43 5.13 -12.16
CA LYS A 124 -15.75 4.49 -12.03
C LYS A 124 -16.17 4.26 -10.59
N PHE A 125 -15.25 4.35 -9.64
CA PHE A 125 -15.50 4.10 -8.23
C PHE A 125 -14.58 4.94 -7.34
N ASN A 126 -15.17 5.71 -6.44
CA ASN A 126 -14.47 6.59 -5.52
C ASN A 126 -14.16 5.86 -4.20
N PHE A 127 -13.15 5.00 -4.25
CA PHE A 127 -12.68 4.23 -3.07
C PHE A 127 -12.42 5.12 -1.86
N ILE A 128 -11.73 6.24 -2.04
CA ILE A 128 -11.34 7.14 -0.95
C ILE A 128 -12.58 7.67 -0.23
N ARG A 129 -13.57 8.15 -0.99
CA ARG A 129 -14.83 8.65 -0.42
C ARG A 129 -15.59 7.54 0.30
N ASN A 130 -15.75 6.37 -0.33
CA ASN A 130 -16.54 5.29 0.24
C ASN A 130 -15.92 4.76 1.54
N ILE A 131 -14.61 4.52 1.56
CA ILE A 131 -13.88 4.13 2.78
C ILE A 131 -14.01 5.22 3.86
N ALA A 132 -13.85 6.49 3.52
CA ALA A 132 -13.94 7.58 4.49
C ALA A 132 -15.33 7.65 5.15
N ILE A 133 -16.40 7.46 4.38
CA ILE A 133 -17.77 7.43 4.91
C ILE A 133 -17.99 6.21 5.80
N ILE A 134 -17.54 5.03 5.40
CA ILE A 134 -17.67 3.82 6.21
C ILE A 134 -16.92 3.99 7.54
N ASN A 135 -15.68 4.49 7.52
CA ASN A 135 -14.91 4.75 8.73
C ASN A 135 -15.59 5.77 9.65
N GLN A 136 -16.27 6.78 9.09
CA GLN A 136 -17.04 7.74 9.89
C GLN A 136 -18.26 7.09 10.54
N LEU A 137 -18.98 6.22 9.82
CA LEU A 137 -20.10 5.48 10.37
C LEU A 137 -19.65 4.54 11.50
N GLU A 138 -18.53 3.83 11.31
CA GLU A 138 -17.95 2.97 12.35
C GLU A 138 -17.55 3.77 13.59
N ALA A 139 -16.86 4.91 13.41
CA ALA A 139 -16.48 5.77 14.52
C ALA A 139 -17.70 6.31 15.29
N ALA A 140 -18.78 6.67 14.58
CA ALA A 140 -20.02 7.13 15.21
C ALA A 140 -20.69 6.01 16.03
N MET A 141 -20.70 4.78 15.51
CA MET A 141 -21.20 3.62 16.26
C MET A 141 -20.37 3.33 17.50
N MET A 142 -19.04 3.38 17.40
CA MET A 142 -18.15 3.15 18.54
C MET A 142 -18.42 4.16 19.64
N GLN A 143 -18.56 5.45 19.31
CA GLN A 143 -18.91 6.49 20.28
C GLN A 143 -20.28 6.24 20.93
N GLN A 144 -21.28 5.84 20.16
CA GLN A 144 -22.61 5.52 20.70
C GLN A 144 -22.56 4.30 21.65
N ASN A 145 -21.76 3.29 21.30
CA ASN A 145 -21.55 2.11 22.11
C ASN A 145 -20.75 2.42 23.38
N GLU A 146 -19.74 3.28 23.33
CA GLU A 146 -18.98 3.76 24.50
C GLU A 146 -19.87 4.54 25.46
N ILE A 147 -20.72 5.44 24.95
CA ILE A 147 -21.73 6.15 25.76
C ILE A 147 -22.74 5.16 26.39
N SER A 148 -23.09 4.10 25.66
CA SER A 148 -24.01 3.06 26.14
C SER A 148 -23.37 2.09 27.14
N SER A 149 -22.07 1.83 27.02
CA SER A 149 -21.31 0.91 27.88
C SER A 149 -20.67 1.60 29.10
N GLN A 150 -20.43 2.91 29.08
CA GLN A 150 -20.24 3.68 30.32
C GLN A 150 -21.47 3.62 31.24
N ASN A 151 -22.65 3.31 30.68
CA ASN A 151 -23.86 3.05 31.46
C ASN A 151 -24.05 1.56 31.83
N LYS A 152 -23.22 0.64 31.33
CA LYS A 152 -23.27 -0.80 31.60
C LYS A 152 -21.87 -1.41 31.53
N ASN A 153 -21.19 -1.47 32.68
CA ASN A 153 -19.90 -2.14 32.82
C ASN A 153 -19.92 -3.62 32.35
N GLU A 154 -18.73 -4.03 31.90
CA GLU A 154 -18.21 -5.41 31.71
C GLU A 154 -18.60 -6.17 30.42
N GLY A 155 -17.58 -6.45 29.59
CA GLY A 155 -17.54 -7.69 28.80
C GLY A 155 -17.16 -7.56 27.32
N ASN A 156 -15.85 -7.66 27.05
CA ASN A 156 -15.23 -8.23 25.85
C ASN A 156 -15.45 -7.52 24.48
N SER A 157 -14.46 -6.71 24.08
CA SER A 157 -14.38 -6.07 22.76
C SER A 157 -13.58 -6.92 21.77
N GLY A 158 -14.20 -7.30 20.66
CA GLY A 158 -13.53 -7.73 19.43
C GLY A 158 -13.78 -6.70 18.34
N SER A 159 -12.75 -5.92 17.99
CA SER A 159 -12.74 -5.00 16.85
C SER A 159 -12.27 -5.74 15.61
N ILE A 160 -12.96 -5.57 14.47
CA ILE A 160 -12.57 -6.19 13.18
C ILE A 160 -11.59 -5.29 12.40
N PHE A 161 -11.53 -3.99 12.70
CA PHE A 161 -10.55 -3.08 12.10
C PHE A 161 -9.85 -2.26 13.19
N THR A 162 -8.91 -2.88 13.89
CA THR A 162 -7.81 -2.12 14.50
C THR A 162 -6.86 -1.74 13.37
N ASN A 163 -6.46 -0.46 13.33
CA ASN A 163 -5.40 0.09 12.50
C ASN A 163 -4.45 -1.01 11.99
N SER A 164 -4.58 -1.35 10.71
CA SER A 164 -3.51 -2.01 9.97
C SER A 164 -2.36 -1.02 9.84
N THR A 165 -1.65 -0.81 10.95
CA THR A 165 -0.20 -0.85 10.85
C THR A 165 0.09 -2.21 10.26
N ILE A 166 0.65 -2.25 9.05
CA ILE A 166 1.17 -3.48 8.46
C ILE A 166 2.31 -3.95 9.39
N THR A 167 1.97 -4.68 10.44
CA THR A 167 2.89 -5.53 11.17
C THR A 167 2.51 -6.95 10.80
N SER A 168 3.03 -7.39 9.66
CA SER A 168 3.15 -8.82 9.38
C SER A 168 4.03 -9.42 10.48
N GLY A 169 3.54 -10.49 11.10
CA GLY A 169 4.35 -11.33 11.95
C GLY A 169 5.51 -11.89 11.14
N MET A 170 6.69 -11.32 11.28
CA MET A 170 7.91 -12.07 11.05
C MET A 170 8.07 -13.08 12.19
N PRO A 171 8.49 -14.32 11.91
CA PRO A 171 8.98 -15.20 12.96
C PRO A 171 10.10 -14.47 13.70
N THR A 172 10.04 -14.43 15.03
CA THR A 172 11.15 -13.96 15.87
C THR A 172 12.38 -14.80 15.56
N GLN A 173 13.28 -14.27 14.72
CA GLN A 173 14.62 -14.79 14.56
C GLN A 173 15.32 -14.69 15.93
N PRO A 174 16.05 -15.73 16.37
CA PRO A 174 16.91 -15.58 17.54
C PRO A 174 17.93 -14.46 17.26
N PRO A 175 18.35 -13.71 18.31
CA PRO A 175 19.24 -12.58 18.13
C PRO A 175 20.51 -13.02 17.40
N LEU A 176 20.71 -12.48 16.20
CA LEU A 176 21.98 -12.60 15.51
C LEU A 176 22.98 -11.78 16.32
N SER A 177 23.94 -12.45 16.95
CA SER A 177 25.12 -11.82 17.51
C SER A 177 25.81 -11.01 16.41
N GLU A 178 25.98 -9.71 16.64
CA GLU A 178 26.78 -8.85 15.77
C GLU A 178 28.19 -9.42 15.66
N PRO A 179 28.71 -9.70 14.45
CA PRO A 179 30.14 -9.89 14.31
C PRO A 179 30.81 -8.54 14.54
N GLU A 180 31.72 -8.47 15.52
CA GLU A 180 32.66 -7.36 15.66
C GLU A 180 33.39 -7.15 14.33
N VAL A 181 33.01 -6.12 13.59
CA VAL A 181 33.77 -5.67 12.43
C VAL A 181 34.92 -4.82 12.98
N VAL A 182 36.08 -5.45 13.13
CA VAL A 182 37.35 -4.74 13.24
C VAL A 182 37.55 -3.97 11.94
N VAL A 183 37.39 -2.66 11.99
CA VAL A 183 37.72 -1.75 10.88
C VAL A 183 39.24 -1.68 10.80
N ASN A 184 39.83 -2.45 9.87
CA ASN A 184 41.17 -2.15 9.37
C ASN A 184 41.01 -1.02 8.34
N GLU A 185 41.53 0.16 8.66
CA GLU A 185 41.49 1.36 7.80
C GLU A 185 42.39 1.26 6.56
N ASP A 186 43.15 0.17 6.40
CA ASP A 186 44.10 -0.01 5.31
C ASP A 186 43.60 -1.02 4.26
N GLU A 187 42.59 -0.66 3.46
CA GLU A 187 42.45 -1.09 2.05
C GLU A 187 41.19 -0.47 1.40
N PHE A 188 41.36 0.65 0.70
CA PHE A 188 40.37 1.14 -0.25
C PHE A 188 40.25 0.15 -1.42
N LYS A 189 39.26 -0.75 -1.39
CA LYS A 189 38.82 -1.52 -2.56
C LYS A 189 37.61 -0.81 -3.18
N THR A 190 37.83 -0.14 -4.31
CA THR A 190 36.78 0.43 -5.18
C THR A 190 35.73 -0.64 -5.49
N LYS A 191 34.50 -0.48 -4.98
CA LYS A 191 33.40 -1.41 -5.26
C LYS A 191 32.70 -0.97 -6.55
N ASN A 192 32.87 -1.75 -7.61
CA ASN A 192 32.19 -1.54 -8.89
C ASN A 192 30.73 -1.96 -8.76
N ALA A 193 29.79 -1.05 -9.02
CA ALA A 193 28.38 -1.39 -9.22
C ALA A 193 28.14 -1.60 -10.73
N THR A 194 27.46 -2.69 -11.10
CA THR A 194 27.15 -3.04 -12.49
C THR A 194 25.65 -2.88 -12.73
N MET A 195 25.26 -2.15 -13.76
CA MET A 195 23.87 -2.00 -14.20
C MET A 195 23.81 -2.25 -15.72
N THR A 196 22.91 -3.13 -16.15
CA THR A 196 22.80 -3.59 -17.56
C THR A 196 21.60 -2.94 -18.25
N PHE A 197 21.78 -2.52 -19.51
CA PHE A 197 20.69 -2.04 -20.37
C PHE A 197 20.70 -2.79 -21.70
N GLU A 198 19.51 -3.14 -22.20
CA GLU A 198 19.33 -3.67 -23.55
C GLU A 198 18.88 -2.52 -24.48
N ILE A 199 19.61 -2.33 -25.58
CA ILE A 199 19.24 -1.37 -26.62
C ILE A 199 18.83 -2.17 -27.85
N ASN A 200 17.53 -2.25 -28.10
CA ASN A 200 17.00 -2.87 -29.32
C ASN A 200 17.09 -1.86 -30.48
N LYS A 201 17.78 -2.28 -31.56
CA LYS A 201 17.89 -1.53 -32.83
C LYS A 201 16.73 -1.81 -33.76
#